data_AF-A0A4R2BNI1-F1
#
_entry.id   AF-A0A4R2BNI1-F1
#
_cell.length_a   1.000
_cell.length_b   1.000
_cell.length_c   1.000
_cell.angle_alpha   90.00
_cell.angle_beta   90.00
_cell.angle_gamma   90.00
#
_symmetry.space_group_name_H-M   'P 1'
#
loop_
_entity.id
_entity.type
_entity.pdbx_description
1 polymer ?
#
loop_
_entity_poly.entity_id
_entity_poly.type
_entity_poly.pdbx_seq_one_letter_code
_entity_poly.pdbx_strand_id
1 'polypeptide(L)' 'MQHDRYELVLDPTDHWTVWDNLTGVPAVFAGQILAGLTEAEAKAALRVLTAVERKPSKAAENAA' A
#
# COMPACT_ATOMS: atom_id res chain seq x y z
N MET A 1 4.92 -2.34 19.53
CA MET A 1 3.76 -2.67 18.67
C MET A 1 4.26 -2.57 17.24
N GLN A 2 4.10 -3.61 16.42
CA GLN A 2 4.46 -3.49 15.00
C GLN A 2 3.39 -2.62 14.34
N HIS A 3 3.76 -1.47 13.81
CA HIS A 3 2.83 -0.66 13.02
C HIS A 3 2.72 -1.31 11.63
N ASP A 4 1.49 -1.55 11.16
CA ASP A 4 1.28 -1.97 9.78
C ASP A 4 1.79 -0.86 8.83
N ARG A 5 2.58 -1.24 7.83
CA ARG A 5 3.15 -0.26 6.88
C ARG A 5 2.07 0.48 6.12
N TYR A 6 1.02 -0.21 5.71
CA TYR A 6 -0.06 0.38 4.95
C TYR A 6 -1.33 0.49 5.77
N GLU A 7 -2.01 1.61 5.64
CA GLU A 7 -3.31 1.87 6.27
C GLU A 7 -4.29 2.49 5.27
N LEU A 8 -5.57 2.48 5.61
CA LEU A 8 -6.62 3.15 4.83
C LEU A 8 -7.01 4.46 5.51
N VAL A 9 -6.91 5.55 4.78
CA VAL A 9 -7.29 6.89 5.22
C VAL A 9 -8.48 7.34 4.39
N LEU A 10 -9.59 7.68 5.03
CA LEU A 10 -10.77 8.29 4.40
C LEU A 10 -10.59 9.81 4.43
N ASP A 11 -10.65 10.43 3.26
CA ASP A 11 -10.59 11.89 3.14
C ASP A 11 -12.00 12.53 3.22
N PRO A 12 -12.10 13.86 3.42
CA PRO A 12 -13.39 14.54 3.55
C PRO A 12 -14.29 14.52 2.31
N THR A 13 -13.78 14.07 1.15
CA THR A 13 -14.54 13.95 -0.10
C THR A 13 -15.15 12.56 -0.30
N ASP A 14 -15.12 11.73 0.75
CA ASP A 14 -15.64 10.36 0.78
C ASP A 14 -14.85 9.39 -0.13
N HIS A 15 -13.57 9.70 -0.36
CA HIS A 15 -12.64 8.82 -1.06
C HIS A 15 -11.57 8.28 -0.13
N TRP A 16 -11.06 7.10 -0.50
CA TRP A 16 -10.06 6.39 0.27
C TRP A 16 -8.68 6.51 -0.36
N THR A 17 -7.68 6.62 0.51
CA THR A 17 -6.26 6.59 0.16
C THR A 17 -5.58 5.45 0.91
N VAL A 18 -4.76 4.68 0.20
CA VAL A 18 -3.83 3.75 0.84
C VAL A 18 -2.59 4.54 1.24
N TRP A 19 -2.36 4.68 2.54
CA TRP A 19 -1.25 5.47 3.09
C TRP A 19 -0.07 4.56 3.44
N ASP A 20 1.15 4.97 3.10
CA ASP A 20 2.37 4.25 3.47
C ASP A 20 3.03 4.95 4.67
N ASN A 21 2.86 4.35 5.86
CA ASN A 21 3.42 4.82 7.12
C ASN A 21 4.96 4.79 7.16
N LEU A 22 5.61 4.00 6.30
CA LEU A 22 7.08 3.98 6.22
C LEU A 22 7.62 5.23 5.52
N THR A 23 6.93 5.68 4.46
CA THR A 23 7.38 6.81 3.63
C THR A 23 6.65 8.12 3.97
N GLY A 24 5.54 8.05 4.70
CA GLY A 24 4.75 9.23 5.10
C GLY A 24 4.01 9.88 3.95
N VAL A 25 3.69 9.12 2.90
CA VAL A 25 2.99 9.60 1.69
C VAL A 25 1.97 8.57 1.20
N PRO A 26 1.04 8.95 0.29
CA PRO A 26 0.18 7.97 -0.37
C PRO A 26 0.99 6.87 -1.08
N ALA A 27 0.55 5.62 -0.92
CA ALA A 27 1.19 4.49 -1.55
C ALA A 27 1.12 4.59 -3.08
N VAL A 28 2.21 4.17 -3.74
CA VAL A 28 2.31 4.11 -5.20
C VAL A 28 2.42 2.66 -5.62
N PHE A 29 1.56 2.23 -6.55
CA PHE A 29 1.60 0.90 -7.14
C PHE A 29 1.54 1.00 -8.66
N ALA A 30 2.44 0.29 -9.36
CA ALA A 30 2.54 0.34 -10.82
C ALA A 30 2.61 1.76 -11.40
N GLY A 31 3.28 2.69 -10.69
CA GLY A 31 3.40 4.10 -11.09
C GLY A 31 2.16 4.97 -10.85
N GLN A 32 1.10 4.42 -10.24
CA GLN A 32 -0.11 5.14 -9.91
C GLN A 32 -0.23 5.38 -8.41
N ILE A 33 -0.68 6.58 -8.02
CA ILE A 33 -0.99 6.91 -6.64
C ILE A 33 -2.32 6.25 -6.26
N LEU A 34 -2.35 5.56 -5.13
CA LEU A 34 -3.54 4.87 -4.61
C LEU A 34 -4.37 5.81 -3.73
N ALA A 35 -4.92 6.85 -4.35
CA ALA A 35 -5.80 7.85 -3.73
C ALA A 35 -7.05 8.08 -4.60
N GLY A 36 -8.11 8.66 -4.02
CA GLY A 36 -9.37 8.88 -4.75
C GLY A 36 -10.15 7.59 -5.01
N LEU A 37 -9.90 6.54 -4.23
CA LEU A 37 -10.47 5.21 -4.44
C LEU A 37 -11.83 5.09 -3.74
N THR A 38 -12.69 4.22 -4.26
CA THR A 38 -13.81 3.69 -3.47
C THR A 38 -13.29 2.81 -2.34
N GLU A 39 -14.10 2.60 -1.29
CA GLU A 39 -13.73 1.72 -0.17
C GLU A 39 -13.34 0.30 -0.63
N ALA A 40 -14.06 -0.22 -1.63
CA ALA A 40 -13.81 -1.55 -2.18
C ALA A 40 -12.46 -1.63 -2.90
N GLU A 41 -12.13 -0.63 -3.72
CA GLU A 41 -10.85 -0.53 -4.40
C GLU A 41 -9.69 -0.37 -3.42
N ALA A 42 -9.85 0.48 -2.41
CA ALA A 42 -8.82 0.70 -1.39
C ALA A 42 -8.52 -0.57 -0.59
N LYS A 43 -9.56 -1.32 -0.16
CA LYS A 43 -9.40 -2.63 0.49
C LYS A 43 -8.72 -3.64 -0.42
N ALA A 44 -9.05 -3.66 -1.71
CA ALA A 44 -8.41 -4.55 -2.68
C ALA A 44 -6.91 -4.21 -2.85
N ALA A 45 -6.59 -2.92 -3.03
CA ALA A 45 -5.21 -2.45 -3.17
C ALA A 45 -4.37 -2.75 -1.91
N LEU A 46 -4.90 -2.49 -0.72
CA LEU A 46 -4.24 -2.81 0.55
C LEU A 46 -3.89 -4.30 0.66
N ARG A 47 -4.82 -5.19 0.30
CA ARG A 47 -4.59 -6.64 0.29
C ARG A 47 -3.46 -7.03 -0.65
N VAL A 48 -3.40 -6.44 -1.85
CA VAL A 48 -2.33 -6.69 -2.82
C VAL A 48 -0.98 -6.23 -2.27
N LEU A 49 -0.87 -4.99 -1.78
CA LEU A 49 0.39 -4.46 -1.23
C LEU A 49 0.89 -5.30 -0.06
N THR A 50 0.00 -5.62 0.89
CA THR A 50 0.35 -6.45 2.05
C THR A 50 0.79 -7.85 1.65
N ALA A 51 0.20 -8.43 0.60
CA ALA A 51 0.59 -9.74 0.09
C ALA A 51 1.96 -9.72 -0.61
N VAL A 52 2.28 -8.62 -1.31
CA VAL A 52 3.59 -8.43 -1.95
C VAL A 52 4.69 -8.34 -0.90
N GLU A 53 4.46 -7.63 0.21
CA GLU A 53 5.48 -7.50 1.27
C GLU A 53 5.71 -8.78 2.08
N ARG A 54 4.66 -9.59 2.30
CA ARG A 54 4.79 -10.86 3.02
C ARG A 54 5.54 -11.93 2.22
N LYS A 55 5.69 -11.76 0.90
CA LYS A 55 6.60 -12.59 0.12
C LYS A 55 8.00 -11.97 0.22
N PRO A 56 8.94 -12.56 0.97
CA PRO A 56 10.33 -12.16 0.83
C PRO A 56 10.71 -12.37 -0.64
N SER A 57 11.11 -11.30 -1.31
CA SER A 57 11.71 -11.37 -2.63
C SER A 57 12.91 -12.31 -2.55
N LYS A 58 12.75 -13.54 -3.01
CA LYS A 58 13.85 -14.49 -3.25
C LYS A 58 14.54 -14.15 -4.58
N ALA A 59 14.76 -12.87 -4.85
CA ALA A 59 15.28 -12.35 -6.12
C ALA A 59 16.30 -11.21 -5.96
N ALA A 60 16.96 -11.09 -4.79
CA ALA A 60 18.08 -10.17 -4.59
C ALA A 60 19.37 -10.86 -4.09
N GLU A 61 19.46 -12.19 -4.15
CA GLU A 61 20.63 -12.96 -3.71
C GLU A 61 20.99 -14.01 -4.76
N ASN A 62 21.63 -13.55 -5.84
CA ASN A 62 22.57 -14.31 -6.70
C ASN A 62 23.07 -13.39 -7.82
N ALA A 63 23.85 -12.38 -7.44
CA ALA A 63 24.71 -11.62 -8.34
C ALA A 63 25.88 -11.03 -7.52
N ALA A 64 26.76 -11.90 -7.04
CA ALA A 64 28.09 -11.56 -6.56
C ALA A 64 29.02 -12.76 -6.82
#